data_AF-A0A8T2MKS7-F1
#
_entry.id   AF-A0A8T2MKS7-F1
#
_cell.length_a   1.000
_cell.length_b   1.000
_cell.length_c   1.000
_cell.angle_alpha   90.00
_cell.angle_beta   90.00
_cell.angle_gamma   90.00
#
_symmetry.space_group_name_H-M   'P 1'
#
loop_
_entity.id
_entity.type
_entity.pdbx_description
1 polymer ?
#
loop_
_entity_poly.entity_id
_entity_poly.type
_entity_poly.pdbx_seq_one_letter_code
_entity_poly.pdbx_strand_id
1 'polypeptide(L)'
;MIVRFSNRDIVCQIAYARIEGDVIVCAAYSHELPKYGVTVGLTNYAAAYCTGLLLARRLLNRFGLDKVYEGQVEVTGEEFNVESIDDQPGAFTCYLDAGLARTTTGNKVFGALKGAVDGGLSIPHSTKRFPGYDPESKEFNAEVHRKHIMGINVSEYMSYLMEEDEETYKKQFSRFIKNGITPDTVEEMYKKAHAAIRENPVHDKKPKKEMEPCQAVTRSEERPCRSEEGQLLTGPGTGGWRQLKNRVPFYHILQKNQCFVLINLLKKRLCHC
;
A
#
# COMPACT_ATOMS: atom_id res chain seq x y z
N MET A 1 -1.64 12.08 10.74
CA MET A 1 -1.06 11.13 9.77
C MET A 1 -1.27 9.72 10.27
N ILE A 2 -2.16 8.98 9.62
CA ILE A 2 -2.47 7.58 9.91
C ILE A 2 -1.58 6.72 9.02
N VAL A 3 -0.81 5.81 9.63
CA VAL A 3 0.02 4.84 8.90
C VAL A 3 -0.45 3.43 9.24
N ARG A 4 -0.75 2.64 8.21
CA ARG A 4 -1.18 1.24 8.36
C ARG A 4 -0.41 0.36 7.40
N PHE A 5 0.08 -0.77 7.93
CA PHE A 5 0.72 -1.80 7.14
C PHE A 5 -0.24 -2.96 6.96
N SER A 6 -0.38 -3.41 5.73
CA SER A 6 -0.94 -4.70 5.40
C SER A 6 0.17 -5.65 4.95
N ASN A 7 -0.15 -6.90 4.68
CA ASN A 7 0.85 -7.90 4.27
C ASN A 7 1.56 -7.54 2.96
N ARG A 8 0.93 -6.78 2.07
CA ARG A 8 1.44 -6.50 0.71
C ARG A 8 1.37 -5.02 0.29
N ASP A 9 0.82 -4.16 1.14
CA ASP A 9 0.61 -2.75 0.83
C ASP A 9 0.79 -1.89 2.08
N ILE A 10 1.26 -0.66 1.89
CA ILE A 10 1.39 0.38 2.90
C ILE A 10 0.35 1.46 2.60
N VAL A 11 -0.37 1.89 3.63
CA VAL A 11 -1.37 2.94 3.56
C VAL A 11 -0.90 4.10 4.42
N CYS A 12 -0.82 5.29 3.82
CA CYS A 12 -0.59 6.55 4.53
C CYS A 12 -1.76 7.48 4.24
N GLN A 13 -2.34 8.07 5.28
CA GLN A 13 -3.50 8.95 5.16
C GLN A 13 -3.35 10.16 6.10
N ILE A 14 -3.91 11.29 5.69
CA ILE A 14 -4.10 12.45 6.57
C ILE A 14 -5.60 12.60 6.74
N ALA A 15 -6.05 12.48 7.97
CA ALA A 15 -7.45 12.62 8.34
C ALA A 15 -7.56 13.49 9.59
N TYR A 16 -8.74 14.07 9.75
CA TYR A 16 -9.16 14.76 10.96
C TYR A 16 -10.58 14.29 11.31
N ALA A 17 -10.90 14.32 12.59
CA ALA A 17 -12.19 13.83 13.09
C ALA A 17 -13.30 14.88 12.93
N ARG A 18 -14.50 14.43 12.53
CA ARG A 18 -15.78 15.14 12.67
C ARG A 18 -16.79 14.23 13.37
N ILE A 19 -17.89 14.78 13.88
CA ILE A 19 -18.93 14.00 14.57
C ILE A 19 -19.55 12.92 13.67
N GLU A 20 -19.71 13.22 12.38
CA GLU A 20 -20.22 12.29 11.37
C GLU A 20 -19.23 11.16 11.02
N GLY A 21 -17.94 11.34 11.37
CA GLY A 21 -16.86 10.43 11.05
C GLY A 21 -15.58 11.16 10.63
N ASP A 22 -14.51 10.38 10.44
CA ASP A 22 -13.22 10.91 10.01
C ASP A 22 -13.24 11.31 8.54
N VAL A 23 -12.73 12.51 8.25
CA VAL A 23 -12.60 13.02 6.89
C VAL A 23 -11.15 12.87 6.44
N ILE A 24 -10.95 12.11 5.37
CA ILE A 24 -9.62 11.92 4.76
C ILE A 24 -9.34 13.10 3.83
N VAL A 25 -8.30 13.86 4.16
CA VAL A 25 -7.75 14.92 3.31
C VAL A 25 -7.02 14.27 2.14
N CYS A 26 -5.92 13.58 2.38
CA CYS A 26 -5.16 12.91 1.35
C CYS A 26 -4.83 11.47 1.74
N ALA A 27 -4.62 10.64 0.72
CA ALA A 27 -4.18 9.26 0.87
C ALA A 27 -3.04 9.00 -0.11
N ALA A 28 -2.11 8.14 0.28
CA ALA A 28 -1.06 7.60 -0.56
C ALA A 28 -0.90 6.11 -0.25
N TYR A 29 -0.70 5.31 -1.29
CA TYR A 29 -0.58 3.86 -1.19
C TYR A 29 0.70 3.35 -1.84
N SER A 30 1.26 2.26 -1.32
CA SER A 30 2.49 1.70 -1.88
C SER A 30 2.29 1.07 -3.26
N HIS A 31 1.08 0.59 -3.58
CA HIS A 31 0.75 0.08 -4.91
C HIS A 31 0.73 1.17 -6.01
N GLU A 32 0.85 2.45 -5.65
CA GLU A 32 1.05 3.55 -6.61
C GLU A 32 2.54 3.74 -6.96
N LEU A 33 3.46 3.28 -6.11
CA LEU A 33 4.91 3.42 -6.29
C LEU A 33 5.49 2.85 -7.60
N PRO A 34 4.91 1.80 -8.21
CA PRO A 34 5.36 1.34 -9.53
C PRO A 34 5.29 2.41 -10.62
N LYS A 35 4.40 3.41 -10.50
CA LYS A 35 4.35 4.55 -11.43
C LYS A 35 5.59 5.44 -11.35
N TYR A 36 6.24 5.45 -10.19
CA TYR A 36 7.43 6.26 -9.91
C TYR A 36 8.73 5.44 -10.02
N GLY A 37 8.67 4.22 -10.54
CA GLY A 37 9.85 3.37 -10.78
C GLY A 37 10.11 2.28 -9.74
N VAL A 38 9.38 2.23 -8.62
CA VAL A 38 9.53 1.16 -7.62
C VAL A 38 8.54 0.03 -7.89
N THR A 39 8.97 -0.98 -8.64
CA THR A 39 8.09 -2.07 -9.09
C THR A 39 7.99 -3.22 -8.09
N VAL A 40 8.97 -3.39 -7.21
CA VAL A 40 9.09 -4.51 -6.26
C VAL A 40 9.31 -4.00 -4.83
N GLY A 41 9.11 -4.86 -3.83
CA GLY A 41 9.46 -4.52 -2.44
C GLY A 41 8.57 -3.44 -1.81
N LEU A 42 7.28 -3.40 -2.15
CA LEU A 42 6.35 -2.34 -1.74
C LEU A 42 6.13 -2.22 -0.21
N THR A 43 6.54 -3.22 0.58
CA THR A 43 6.38 -3.25 2.04
C THR A 43 7.71 -3.09 2.80
N ASN A 44 8.76 -2.64 2.13
CA ASN A 44 10.08 -2.43 2.72
C ASN A 44 10.14 -1.09 3.49
N TYR A 45 11.20 -0.86 4.27
CA TYR A 45 11.41 0.42 4.96
C TYR A 45 11.53 1.58 3.96
N ALA A 46 12.34 1.40 2.91
CA ALA A 46 12.49 2.36 1.81
C ALA A 46 11.16 2.67 1.10
N ALA A 47 10.31 1.66 0.87
CA ALA A 47 8.98 1.87 0.30
C ALA A 47 8.07 2.66 1.24
N ALA A 48 8.13 2.41 2.55
CA ALA A 48 7.40 3.20 3.55
C ALA A 48 7.83 4.66 3.51
N TYR A 49 9.13 4.92 3.44
CA TYR A 49 9.69 6.28 3.27
C TYR A 49 9.16 6.95 2.00
N CYS A 50 9.21 6.25 0.85
CA CYS A 50 8.65 6.76 -0.41
C CYS A 50 7.16 7.09 -0.30
N THR A 51 6.36 6.24 0.37
CA THR A 51 4.92 6.51 0.56
C THR A 51 4.66 7.72 1.44
N GLY A 52 5.48 7.94 2.48
CA GLY A 52 5.41 9.12 3.34
C GLY A 52 5.76 10.39 2.57
N LEU A 53 6.81 10.35 1.75
CA LEU A 53 7.22 11.46 0.90
C LEU A 53 6.13 11.81 -0.13
N LEU A 54 5.52 10.80 -0.76
CA LEU A 54 4.42 10.98 -1.69
C LEU A 54 3.19 11.61 -1.03
N LEU A 55 2.86 11.19 0.18
CA LEU A 55 1.77 11.76 0.96
C LEU A 55 2.00 13.24 1.25
N ALA A 56 3.21 13.60 1.72
CA ALA A 56 3.57 14.97 2.05
C ALA A 56 3.48 15.89 0.82
N ARG A 57 4.10 15.50 -0.29
CA ARG A 57 4.05 16.28 -1.54
C ARG A 57 2.64 16.40 -2.09
N ARG A 58 1.82 15.36 -2.00
CA ARG A 58 0.42 15.41 -2.43
C ARG A 58 -0.43 16.33 -1.56
N LEU A 59 -0.14 16.41 -0.27
CA LEU A 59 -0.83 17.30 0.66
C LEU A 59 -0.46 18.76 0.40
N LEU A 60 0.84 19.06 0.30
CA LEU A 60 1.34 20.41 0.06
C LEU A 60 0.86 20.96 -1.28
N ASN A 61 0.79 20.12 -2.32
CA ASN A 61 0.29 20.54 -3.63
C ASN A 61 -1.18 20.91 -3.59
N ARG A 62 -1.97 20.11 -2.88
CA ARG A 62 -3.40 20.40 -2.69
C ARG A 62 -3.63 21.73 -1.98
N PHE A 63 -2.76 22.11 -1.05
CA PHE A 63 -2.87 23.37 -0.30
C PHE A 63 -2.07 24.53 -0.92
N GLY A 64 -1.33 24.29 -2.01
CA GLY A 64 -0.50 25.31 -2.67
C GLY A 64 0.76 25.71 -1.90
N LEU A 65 1.27 24.84 -1.01
CA LEU A 65 2.43 25.10 -0.15
C LEU A 65 3.74 24.47 -0.66
N ASP A 66 3.72 23.85 -1.85
CA ASP A 66 4.85 23.09 -2.40
C ASP A 66 6.15 23.89 -2.54
N LYS A 67 6.04 25.16 -2.94
CA LYS A 67 7.19 26.05 -3.19
C LYS A 67 7.80 26.62 -1.92
N VAL A 68 6.98 26.72 -0.87
CA VAL A 68 7.41 27.29 0.41
C VAL A 68 8.15 26.22 1.22
N TYR A 69 7.57 25.02 1.28
CA TYR A 69 8.11 23.90 2.04
C TYR A 69 8.60 22.81 1.10
N GLU A 70 9.78 23.03 0.53
CA GLU A 70 10.46 22.01 -0.28
C GLU A 70 11.02 20.86 0.58
N GLY A 71 11.16 21.05 1.88
CA GLY A 71 11.73 20.05 2.77
C GLY A 71 13.17 19.73 2.40
N GLN A 72 13.60 18.49 2.66
CA GLN A 72 14.97 18.08 2.42
C GLN A 72 15.08 17.39 1.05
N VAL A 73 15.92 17.89 0.13
CA VAL A 73 16.11 17.31 -1.20
C VAL A 73 17.03 16.08 -1.15
N GLU A 74 18.15 16.22 -0.43
CA GLU A 74 19.14 15.16 -0.25
C GLU A 74 18.93 14.42 1.08
N VAL A 75 18.79 13.10 1.02
CA VAL A 75 18.54 12.28 2.21
C VAL A 75 19.85 12.07 2.98
N THR A 76 20.09 12.86 4.03
CA THR A 76 21.25 12.67 4.93
C THR A 76 20.98 11.63 6.03
N GLY A 77 19.71 11.41 6.39
CA GLY A 77 19.31 10.49 7.46
C GLY A 77 19.32 11.11 8.87
N GLU A 78 19.68 12.40 8.96
CA GLU A 78 19.73 13.18 10.19
C GLU A 78 18.33 13.59 10.67
N GLU A 79 18.26 14.08 11.91
CA GLU A 79 17.05 14.70 12.46
C GLU A 79 16.78 15.99 11.69
N PHE A 80 15.61 16.05 11.06
CA PHE A 80 15.17 17.22 10.31
C PHE A 80 13.79 17.58 10.82
N ASN A 81 13.59 18.83 11.23
CA ASN A 81 12.30 19.35 11.62
C ASN A 81 12.02 20.60 10.80
N VAL A 82 10.83 20.66 10.21
CA VAL A 82 10.40 21.84 9.45
C VAL A 82 9.89 22.87 10.43
N GLU A 83 10.58 24.01 10.50
CA GLU A 83 10.15 25.18 11.24
C GLU A 83 9.28 26.09 10.36
N SER A 84 8.37 26.84 10.99
CA SER A 84 7.59 27.87 10.31
C SER A 84 8.48 29.06 9.96
N ILE A 85 8.30 29.60 8.75
CA ILE A 85 9.01 30.80 8.31
C ILE A 85 8.12 31.99 8.66
N ASP A 86 8.69 33.01 9.31
CA ASP A 86 7.98 34.26 9.59
C ASP A 86 7.54 34.91 8.26
N ASP A 87 6.34 35.50 8.23
CA ASP A 87 5.68 36.10 7.06
C ASP A 87 5.11 35.15 5.99
N GLN A 88 5.22 33.83 6.15
CA GLN A 88 4.60 32.84 5.25
C GLN A 88 3.55 31.96 5.97
N PRO A 89 2.66 31.26 5.22
CA PRO A 89 1.73 30.33 5.84
C PRO A 89 2.51 29.26 6.61
N GLY A 90 2.16 29.03 7.88
CA GLY A 90 2.90 28.09 8.73
C GLY A 90 2.93 26.67 8.16
N ALA A 91 3.97 25.91 8.56
CA ALA A 91 4.13 24.53 8.16
C ALA A 91 2.92 23.69 8.59
N PHE A 92 2.56 22.70 7.78
CA PHE A 92 1.43 21.84 8.09
C PHE A 92 1.79 20.89 9.24
N THR A 93 1.27 21.19 10.43
CA THR A 93 1.47 20.36 11.63
C THR A 93 0.57 19.13 11.60
N CYS A 94 1.16 17.95 11.75
CA CYS A 94 0.38 16.73 11.92
C CYS A 94 1.02 15.73 12.88
N TYR A 95 0.20 14.87 13.48
CA TYR A 95 0.64 13.87 14.45
C TYR A 95 0.61 12.48 13.85
N LEU A 96 1.58 11.64 14.22
CA LEU A 96 1.61 10.24 13.80
C LEU A 96 0.60 9.41 14.61
N ASP A 97 -0.19 8.62 13.90
CA ASP A 97 -1.00 7.55 14.44
C ASP A 97 -0.46 6.20 13.93
N ALA A 98 0.23 5.48 14.82
CA ALA A 98 0.75 4.13 14.58
C ALA A 98 -0.32 3.03 14.75
N GLY A 99 -1.49 3.35 15.29
CA GLY A 99 -2.57 2.42 15.57
C GLY A 99 -2.16 1.35 16.58
N LEU A 100 -2.35 0.09 16.20
CA LEU A 100 -2.02 -1.08 17.02
C LEU A 100 -0.58 -1.58 16.81
N ALA A 101 0.18 -0.96 15.90
CA ALA A 101 1.55 -1.38 15.64
C ALA A 101 2.44 -1.04 16.84
N ARG A 102 3.20 -2.02 17.33
CA ARG A 102 4.14 -1.80 18.44
C ARG A 102 5.26 -0.84 18.01
N THR A 103 5.49 0.21 18.78
CA THR A 103 6.55 1.20 18.53
C THR A 103 7.92 0.69 18.99
N THR A 104 8.52 -0.23 18.23
CA THR A 104 9.90 -0.69 18.43
C THR A 104 10.88 0.15 17.61
N THR A 105 12.15 0.14 17.99
CA THR A 105 13.24 0.74 17.20
C THR A 105 13.32 0.07 15.82
N GLY A 106 13.50 0.86 14.76
CA GLY A 106 13.59 0.35 13.39
C GLY A 106 12.26 -0.10 12.77
N ASN A 107 11.11 0.17 13.41
CA ASN A 107 9.81 -0.16 12.80
C ASN A 107 9.57 0.68 11.53
N LYS A 108 9.01 0.05 10.49
CA LYS A 108 8.72 0.64 9.17
C LYS A 108 7.74 1.81 9.24
N VAL A 109 6.88 1.88 10.26
CA VAL A 109 6.00 3.03 10.52
C VAL A 109 6.78 4.33 10.59
N PHE A 110 7.96 4.30 11.21
CA PHE A 110 8.82 5.47 11.32
C PHE A 110 9.50 5.83 10.00
N GLY A 111 9.64 4.88 9.06
CA GLY A 111 10.09 5.19 7.71
C GLY A 111 9.09 6.11 6.98
N ALA A 112 7.79 5.81 7.08
CA ALA A 112 6.76 6.69 6.54
C ALA A 112 6.74 8.06 7.23
N LEU A 113 6.95 8.11 8.56
CA LEU A 113 7.10 9.37 9.28
C LEU A 113 8.27 10.20 8.74
N LYS A 114 9.46 9.58 8.58
CA LYS A 114 10.65 10.29 8.09
C LYS A 114 10.46 10.81 6.67
N GLY A 115 9.82 10.02 5.80
CA GLY A 115 9.48 10.47 4.45
C GLY A 115 8.50 11.64 4.43
N ALA A 116 7.53 11.66 5.34
CA ALA A 116 6.58 12.76 5.46
C ALA A 116 7.23 14.06 5.97
N VAL A 117 8.15 13.92 6.94
CA VAL A 117 8.95 15.02 7.48
C VAL A 117 9.87 15.62 6.41
N ASP A 118 10.65 14.79 5.73
CA ASP A 118 11.56 15.23 4.66
C ASP A 118 10.79 15.81 3.47
N GLY A 119 9.51 15.44 3.31
CA GLY A 119 8.58 15.99 2.33
C GLY A 119 8.00 17.36 2.68
N GLY A 120 8.31 17.94 3.86
CA GLY A 120 7.89 19.29 4.25
C GLY A 120 6.77 19.37 5.29
N LEU A 121 6.37 18.25 5.92
CA LEU A 121 5.38 18.27 7.00
C LEU A 121 6.05 18.47 8.37
N SER A 122 5.43 19.28 9.23
CA SER A 122 5.88 19.42 10.61
C SER A 122 5.27 18.32 11.47
N ILE A 123 6.07 17.30 11.79
CA ILE A 123 5.68 16.18 12.65
C ILE A 123 6.63 16.14 13.85
N PRO A 124 6.15 16.37 15.07
CA PRO A 124 7.01 16.25 16.25
C PRO A 124 7.44 14.80 16.43
N HIS A 125 8.75 14.55 16.42
CA HIS A 125 9.31 13.22 16.55
C HIS A 125 10.65 13.25 17.28
N SER A 126 11.22 12.07 17.56
CA SER A 126 12.52 11.91 18.21
C SER A 126 13.29 10.79 17.52
N THR A 127 14.61 10.92 17.48
CA THR A 127 15.53 9.97 16.80
C THR A 127 15.61 8.59 17.45
N LYS A 128 15.13 8.45 18.69
CA LYS A 128 15.19 7.21 19.49
C LYS A 128 14.54 5.99 18.86
N ARG A 129 13.65 6.16 17.87
CA ARG A 129 12.90 5.06 17.25
C ARG A 129 13.37 4.72 15.84
N PHE A 130 14.28 5.49 15.27
CA PHE A 130 14.82 5.22 13.94
C PHE A 130 15.82 4.06 13.95
N PRO A 131 15.99 3.35 12.82
CA PRO A 131 17.06 2.36 12.69
C PRO A 131 18.42 3.05 12.83
N GLY A 132 19.34 2.43 13.57
CA GLY A 132 20.65 3.03 13.90
C GLY A 132 20.70 3.75 15.26
N TYR A 133 19.60 3.79 16.01
CA TYR A 133 19.61 4.17 17.42
C TYR A 133 19.97 2.97 18.30
N ASP A 134 21.03 3.10 19.08
CA ASP A 134 21.42 2.11 20.08
C ASP A 134 20.87 2.51 21.47
N PRO A 135 20.05 1.67 22.12
CA PRO A 135 19.49 1.97 23.43
C PRO A 135 20.55 2.06 24.54
N GLU A 136 21.71 1.44 24.40
CA GLU A 136 22.76 1.40 25.43
C GLU A 136 23.63 2.65 25.38
N SER A 137 24.22 2.96 24.22
CA SER A 137 25.01 4.18 24.02
C SER A 137 24.17 5.46 23.95
N LYS A 138 22.88 5.35 23.64
CA LYS A 138 21.97 6.49 23.35
C LYS A 138 22.43 7.34 22.17
N GLU A 139 23.34 6.81 21.35
CA GLU A 139 23.85 7.45 20.15
C GLU A 139 23.00 7.06 18.94
N PHE A 140 22.87 8.00 18.00
CA PHE A 140 22.14 7.81 16.76
C PHE A 140 23.10 7.85 15.58
N ASN A 141 23.21 6.73 14.86
CA ASN A 141 24.02 6.65 13.66
C ASN A 141 23.18 6.97 12.41
N ALA A 142 23.36 8.17 11.86
CA ALA A 142 22.65 8.64 10.67
C ALA A 142 22.99 7.84 9.41
N GLU A 143 24.22 7.30 9.29
CA GLU A 143 24.63 6.50 8.13
C GLU A 143 23.84 5.19 8.05
N VAL A 144 23.65 4.52 9.19
CA VAL A 144 22.84 3.30 9.27
C VAL A 144 21.39 3.60 8.88
N HIS A 145 20.84 4.73 9.34
CA HIS A 145 19.50 5.15 8.95
C HIS A 145 19.40 5.40 7.44
N ARG A 146 20.37 6.13 6.86
CA ARG A 146 20.44 6.39 5.42
C ARG A 146 20.52 5.09 4.61
N LYS A 147 21.30 4.11 5.05
CA LYS A 147 21.36 2.77 4.43
C LYS A 147 19.97 2.09 4.38
N HIS A 148 19.17 2.22 5.43
CA HIS A 148 17.82 1.66 5.47
C HIS A 148 16.83 2.42 4.58
N ILE A 149 16.98 3.75 4.46
CA ILE A 149 16.14 4.58 3.56
C ILE A 149 16.39 4.21 2.10
N MET A 150 17.66 4.01 1.72
CA MET A 150 18.05 3.64 0.35
C MET A 150 17.89 2.14 0.06
N GLY A 151 17.57 1.32 1.07
CA GLY A 151 17.39 -0.12 0.90
C GLY A 151 18.69 -0.91 0.73
N ILE A 152 19.82 -0.36 1.20
CA ILE A 152 21.14 -1.01 1.13
C ILE A 152 21.16 -2.31 1.95
N ASN A 153 20.41 -2.37 3.04
CA ASN A 153 20.24 -3.60 3.82
C ASN A 153 19.62 -4.75 3.00
N VAL A 154 18.75 -4.43 2.04
CA VAL A 154 18.16 -5.43 1.14
C VAL A 154 19.18 -5.83 0.08
N SER A 155 19.97 -4.89 -0.45
CA SER A 155 21.01 -5.22 -1.42
C SER A 155 22.14 -6.06 -0.80
N GLU A 156 22.58 -5.73 0.42
CA GLU A 156 23.56 -6.53 1.19
C GLU A 156 23.05 -7.96 1.41
N TYR A 157 21.78 -8.13 1.78
CA TYR A 157 21.19 -9.47 1.94
C TYR A 157 21.05 -10.23 0.62
N MET A 158 20.78 -9.51 -0.49
CA MET A 158 20.78 -10.11 -1.83
C MET A 158 22.17 -10.63 -2.21
N SER A 159 23.23 -9.85 -1.97
CA SER A 159 24.61 -10.27 -2.25
C SER A 159 25.03 -11.45 -1.39
N TYR A 160 24.73 -11.41 -0.09
CA TYR A 160 25.01 -12.53 0.83
C TYR A 160 24.36 -13.84 0.35
N LEU A 161 23.09 -13.80 -0.05
CA LEU A 161 22.38 -14.99 -0.55
C LEU A 161 22.88 -15.47 -1.91
N MET A 162 23.47 -14.61 -2.73
CA MET A 162 24.09 -15.02 -3.99
C MET A 162 25.37 -15.83 -3.76
N GLU A 163 26.12 -15.50 -2.69
CA GLU A 163 27.36 -16.18 -2.33
C GLU A 163 27.11 -17.52 -1.61
N GLU A 164 26.15 -17.54 -0.68
CA GLU A 164 25.87 -18.72 0.14
C GLU A 164 24.92 -19.72 -0.55
N ASP A 165 23.74 -19.27 -1.03
CA ASP A 165 22.63 -20.14 -1.42
C ASP A 165 21.82 -19.59 -2.61
N GLU A 166 22.25 -19.91 -3.83
CA GLU A 166 21.59 -19.45 -5.06
C GLU A 166 20.13 -19.95 -5.19
N GLU A 167 19.80 -21.12 -4.62
CA GLU A 167 18.43 -21.63 -4.61
C GLU A 167 17.48 -20.78 -3.77
N THR A 168 17.93 -20.36 -2.60
CA THR A 168 17.15 -19.52 -1.68
C THR A 168 16.97 -18.14 -2.28
N TYR A 169 18.01 -17.61 -2.94
CA TYR A 169 17.94 -16.39 -3.71
C TYR A 169 16.85 -16.44 -4.79
N LYS A 170 16.85 -17.48 -5.64
CA LYS A 170 15.83 -17.66 -6.69
C LYS A 170 14.41 -17.76 -6.12
N LYS A 171 14.23 -18.43 -4.98
CA LYS A 171 12.92 -18.58 -4.30
C LYS A 171 12.41 -17.23 -3.76
N GLN A 172 13.22 -16.54 -2.95
CA GLN A 172 12.82 -15.30 -2.29
C GLN A 172 12.75 -14.10 -3.25
N PHE A 173 13.76 -13.95 -4.11
CA PHE A 173 13.92 -12.81 -5.02
C PHE A 173 13.39 -13.06 -6.43
N SER A 174 12.55 -14.08 -6.62
CA SER A 174 11.91 -14.39 -7.92
C SER A 174 11.27 -13.18 -8.61
N ARG A 175 10.72 -12.21 -7.87
CA ARG A 175 10.16 -10.98 -8.43
C ARG A 175 11.21 -9.97 -8.88
N PHE A 176 12.34 -9.89 -8.18
CA PHE A 176 13.45 -9.02 -8.55
C PHE A 176 14.12 -9.52 -9.83
N ILE A 177 14.32 -10.84 -9.94
CA ILE A 177 14.86 -11.49 -11.14
C ILE A 177 13.93 -11.23 -12.34
N LYS A 178 12.61 -11.37 -12.17
CA LYS A 178 11.62 -11.10 -13.24
C LYS A 178 11.66 -9.66 -13.75
N ASN A 179 12.00 -8.70 -12.89
CA ASN A 179 12.04 -7.29 -13.25
C ASN A 179 13.48 -6.82 -13.59
N GLY A 180 14.47 -7.71 -13.55
CA GLY A 180 15.86 -7.40 -13.88
C GLY A 180 16.59 -6.49 -12.88
N ILE A 181 16.22 -6.55 -11.59
CA ILE A 181 16.79 -5.68 -10.55
C ILE A 181 17.93 -6.42 -9.83
N THR A 182 19.14 -5.88 -9.91
CA THR A 182 20.36 -6.36 -9.23
C THR A 182 20.62 -5.56 -7.94
N PRO A 183 21.43 -6.06 -6.99
CA PRO A 183 21.69 -5.36 -5.73
C PRO A 183 22.18 -3.92 -5.91
N ASP A 184 23.08 -3.67 -6.86
CA ASP A 184 23.66 -2.34 -7.10
C ASP A 184 22.64 -1.34 -7.64
N THR A 185 21.65 -1.82 -8.41
CA THR A 185 20.62 -0.96 -9.03
C THR A 185 19.54 -0.50 -8.05
N VAL A 186 19.48 -1.10 -6.84
CA VAL A 186 18.43 -0.80 -5.84
C VAL A 186 18.51 0.65 -5.38
N GLU A 187 19.71 1.16 -5.11
CA GLU A 187 19.89 2.54 -4.64
C GLU A 187 19.46 3.56 -5.70
N GLU A 188 19.86 3.34 -6.96
CA GLU A 188 19.47 4.21 -8.07
C GLU A 188 17.95 4.22 -8.29
N MET A 189 17.30 3.07 -8.13
CA MET A 189 15.84 2.96 -8.26
C MET A 189 15.12 3.88 -7.27
N TYR A 190 15.54 3.91 -5.99
CA TYR A 190 14.92 4.79 -4.99
C TYR A 190 15.26 6.27 -5.21
N LYS A 191 16.50 6.59 -5.62
CA LYS A 191 16.87 7.97 -6.01
C LYS A 191 16.00 8.50 -7.14
N LYS A 192 15.81 7.71 -8.21
CA LYS A 192 14.92 8.04 -9.33
C LYS A 192 13.46 8.19 -8.86
N ALA A 193 13.01 7.33 -7.96
CA ALA A 193 11.67 7.41 -7.39
C ALA A 193 11.46 8.68 -6.56
N HIS A 194 12.42 9.10 -5.74
CA HIS A 194 12.32 10.33 -4.96
C HIS A 194 12.24 11.58 -5.85
N ALA A 195 12.98 11.62 -6.95
CA ALA A 195 12.88 12.69 -7.94
C ALA A 195 11.49 12.70 -8.60
N ALA A 196 11.04 11.56 -9.12
CA ALA A 196 9.74 11.43 -9.79
C ALA A 196 8.55 11.77 -8.87
N ILE A 197 8.62 11.40 -7.58
CA ILE A 197 7.58 11.73 -6.60
C ILE A 197 7.49 13.24 -6.35
N ARG A 198 8.62 13.95 -6.32
CA ARG A 198 8.65 15.41 -6.14
C ARG A 198 8.09 16.15 -7.34
N GLU A 199 8.37 15.66 -8.55
CA GLU A 199 7.87 16.27 -9.79
C GLU A 199 6.35 16.11 -9.95
N ASN A 200 5.81 14.91 -9.71
CA ASN A 200 4.40 14.59 -10.02
C ASN A 200 3.68 13.87 -8.87
N PRO A 201 3.30 14.55 -7.78
CA PRO A 201 2.64 13.91 -6.63
C PRO A 201 1.14 13.62 -6.84
N VAL A 202 0.57 14.01 -7.99
CA VAL A 202 -0.88 13.98 -8.25
C VAL A 202 -1.41 12.55 -8.36
N HIS A 203 -2.59 12.31 -7.80
CA HIS A 203 -3.26 11.01 -7.87
C HIS A 203 -4.26 10.96 -9.03
N ASP A 204 -3.91 10.24 -10.09
CA ASP A 204 -4.87 9.93 -11.15
C ASP A 204 -5.85 8.86 -10.68
N LYS A 205 -7.13 9.21 -10.57
CA LYS A 205 -8.18 8.25 -10.29
C LYS A 205 -8.33 7.31 -11.48
N LYS A 206 -8.20 6.00 -11.23
CA LYS A 206 -8.51 5.00 -12.26
C LYS A 206 -9.98 5.15 -12.69
N PRO A 207 -10.29 5.03 -13.99
CA PRO A 207 -11.68 5.07 -14.44
C PRO A 207 -12.46 3.95 -13.76
N LYS A 208 -13.65 4.28 -13.25
CA LYS A 208 -14.52 3.31 -12.60
C LYS A 208 -14.93 2.27 -13.65
N LYS A 209 -14.63 0.98 -13.43
CA LYS A 209 -15.26 -0.09 -14.19
C LYS A 209 -16.72 -0.17 -13.74
N GLU A 210 -17.64 0.02 -14.67
CA GLU A 210 -19.05 -0.28 -14.43
C GLU A 210 -19.17 -1.78 -14.15
N MET A 211 -19.55 -2.13 -12.92
CA MET A 211 -19.84 -3.52 -12.55
C MET A 211 -21.34 -3.73 -12.74
N GLU A 212 -21.72 -4.75 -13.51
CA GLU A 212 -23.11 -5.16 -13.55
C GLU A 212 -23.57 -5.63 -12.16
N PRO A 213 -24.78 -5.26 -11.71
CA PRO A 213 -25.25 -5.59 -10.38
C PRO A 213 -25.28 -7.11 -10.17
N CYS A 214 -24.67 -7.55 -9.08
CA CYS A 214 -24.72 -8.94 -8.65
C CYS A 214 -26.18 -9.28 -8.31
N GLN A 215 -26.80 -10.20 -9.05
CA GLN A 215 -28.15 -10.65 -8.75
C GLN A 215 -28.16 -11.25 -7.34
N ALA A 216 -28.90 -10.60 -6.44
CA ALA A 216 -29.08 -11.08 -5.07
C ALA A 216 -29.75 -12.46 -5.13
N VAL A 217 -29.02 -13.51 -4.73
CA VAL A 217 -29.64 -14.81 -4.46
C VAL A 217 -30.45 -14.63 -3.18
N THR A 218 -31.75 -14.43 -3.31
CA THR A 218 -32.67 -14.49 -2.17
C THR A 218 -32.61 -15.90 -1.60
N ARG A 219 -32.05 -16.04 -0.40
CA ARG A 219 -32.04 -17.30 0.34
C ARG A 219 -33.45 -17.57 0.87
N SER A 220 -34.35 -18.03 0.00
CA SER A 220 -35.60 -18.66 0.40
C SER A 220 -35.38 -20.17 0.44
N GLU A 221 -35.06 -20.67 1.63
CA GLU A 221 -35.49 -21.99 2.14
C GLU A 221 -34.83 -22.21 3.51
N GLU A 222 -35.67 -22.25 4.54
CA GLU A 222 -35.31 -22.57 5.91
C GLU A 222 -34.75 -23.99 5.97
N ARG A 223 -33.54 -24.17 6.54
CA ARG A 223 -33.02 -25.50 6.84
C ARG A 223 -33.77 -26.05 8.07
N PRO A 224 -34.40 -27.23 8.01
CA PRO A 224 -35.05 -27.81 9.19
C PRO A 224 -34.01 -28.18 10.24
N CYS A 225 -34.35 -27.93 11.50
CA CYS A 225 -33.54 -28.24 12.67
C CYS A 225 -33.42 -29.76 12.82
N ARG A 226 -32.19 -30.29 12.91
CA ARG A 226 -31.93 -31.72 13.05
C ARG A 226 -32.15 -32.13 14.51
N SER A 227 -33.21 -32.89 14.79
CA SER A 227 -33.41 -33.54 16.08
C SER A 227 -32.45 -34.72 16.24
N GLU A 228 -31.79 -34.78 17.39
CA GLU A 228 -31.00 -35.93 17.84
C GLU A 228 -31.93 -37.11 18.13
N GLU A 229 -31.84 -38.16 17.33
CA GLU A 229 -32.24 -39.51 17.72
C GLU A 229 -31.45 -40.48 16.84
N GLY A 230 -30.63 -41.31 17.50
CA GLY A 230 -29.66 -42.18 16.85
C GLY A 230 -30.26 -43.48 16.33
N GLN A 231 -29.54 -44.10 15.39
CA GLN A 231 -29.42 -45.56 15.33
C GLN A 231 -28.14 -45.96 14.60
N LEU A 232 -27.44 -46.90 15.21
CA LEU A 232 -26.10 -47.38 14.91
C LEU A 232 -26.22 -48.64 14.04
N LEU A 233 -25.59 -48.72 12.86
CA LEU A 233 -25.28 -50.01 12.20
C LEU A 233 -23.98 -49.95 11.35
N THR A 234 -23.04 -50.79 11.78
CA THR A 234 -21.83 -51.45 11.21
C THR A 234 -21.34 -51.23 9.75
N GLY A 235 -20.00 -51.20 9.58
CA GLY A 235 -19.20 -50.96 8.33
C GLY A 235 -19.22 -52.07 7.23
N PRO A 236 -18.22 -52.20 6.30
CA PRO A 236 -16.77 -51.95 6.47
C PRO A 236 -16.03 -51.16 5.34
N GLY A 237 -14.86 -50.60 5.74
CA GLY A 237 -13.57 -50.48 5.02
C GLY A 237 -13.48 -50.25 3.50
N THR A 238 -12.82 -49.15 3.10
CA THR A 238 -11.50 -49.12 2.42
C THR A 238 -11.22 -47.71 1.88
N GLY A 239 -9.94 -47.32 1.82
CA GLY A 239 -9.48 -45.95 1.72
C GLY A 239 -9.43 -45.34 0.31
N GLY A 240 -9.11 -44.05 0.24
CA GLY A 240 -8.82 -43.39 -1.03
C GLY A 240 -8.88 -41.86 -0.98
N TRP A 241 -7.78 -41.21 -0.60
CA TRP A 241 -7.55 -39.81 -0.94
C TRP A 241 -7.27 -39.71 -2.45
N ARG A 242 -8.04 -38.91 -3.21
CA ARG A 242 -7.57 -38.40 -4.51
C ARG A 242 -8.23 -37.10 -4.95
N GLN A 243 -7.34 -36.24 -5.42
CA GLN A 243 -7.46 -34.88 -5.94
C GLN A 243 -8.55 -34.65 -7.00
N LEU A 244 -9.18 -33.47 -6.98
CA LEU A 244 -9.87 -32.90 -8.13
C LEU A 244 -9.01 -31.81 -8.77
N LYS A 245 -8.33 -32.22 -9.85
CA LYS A 245 -7.68 -31.35 -10.84
C LYS A 245 -8.73 -30.68 -11.72
N ASN A 246 -8.43 -29.43 -12.08
CA ASN A 246 -8.80 -28.68 -13.29
C ASN A 246 -9.65 -29.41 -14.34
N ARG A 247 -10.79 -28.80 -14.68
CA ARG A 247 -11.35 -28.86 -16.04
C ARG A 247 -12.10 -27.56 -16.36
N VAL A 248 -11.54 -26.81 -17.31
CA VAL A 248 -12.28 -25.87 -18.16
C VAL A 248 -13.15 -26.70 -19.10
N PRO A 249 -14.28 -26.18 -19.58
CA PRO A 249 -14.50 -26.29 -21.01
C PRO A 249 -15.02 -25.00 -21.65
N PHE A 250 -14.38 -24.72 -22.78
CA PHE A 250 -14.84 -23.95 -23.93
C PHE A 250 -16.11 -24.58 -24.51
N TYR A 251 -17.17 -23.81 -24.81
CA TYR A 251 -18.09 -24.10 -25.92
C TYR A 251 -18.77 -22.81 -26.42
N HIS A 252 -18.72 -22.65 -27.73
CA HIS A 252 -19.36 -21.66 -28.58
C HIS A 252 -20.68 -22.28 -29.10
N ILE A 253 -21.79 -21.52 -29.18
CA ILE A 253 -22.97 -21.66 -30.10
C ILE A 253 -23.90 -20.46 -29.76
N LEU A 254 -23.94 -19.38 -30.56
CA LEU A 254 -24.84 -19.09 -31.69
C LEU A 254 -26.35 -18.99 -31.36
N GLN A 255 -26.93 -17.85 -31.80
CA GLN A 255 -28.34 -17.49 -31.99
C GLN A 255 -29.18 -17.00 -30.78
N LYS A 256 -29.41 -15.68 -30.70
CA LYS A 256 -30.65 -15.05 -31.22
C LYS A 256 -30.65 -13.54 -31.00
N ASN A 257 -30.50 -12.81 -32.11
CA ASN A 257 -31.10 -11.49 -32.31
C ASN A 257 -32.61 -11.59 -32.05
N GLN A 258 -33.11 -11.00 -30.95
CA GLN A 258 -34.49 -10.50 -30.79
C GLN A 258 -34.67 -9.90 -29.38
N CYS A 259 -34.07 -8.74 -29.11
CA CYS A 259 -34.45 -7.92 -27.95
C CYS A 259 -34.33 -6.40 -28.21
N PHE A 260 -34.40 -5.99 -29.48
CA PHE A 260 -34.31 -4.58 -29.88
C PHE A 260 -35.64 -3.97 -30.35
N VAL A 261 -36.77 -4.69 -30.20
CA VAL A 261 -38.09 -4.23 -30.71
C VAL A 261 -39.13 -3.99 -29.60
N LEU A 262 -38.90 -4.41 -28.35
CA LEU A 262 -39.91 -4.29 -27.30
C LEU A 262 -39.86 -3.01 -26.44
N ILE A 263 -38.87 -2.14 -26.61
CA ILE A 263 -38.76 -0.87 -25.85
C ILE A 263 -39.52 0.30 -26.52
N ASN A 264 -39.88 0.19 -27.80
CA ASN A 264 -40.59 1.27 -28.52
C ASN A 264 -42.12 1.16 -28.55
N LEU A 265 -42.72 0.19 -27.85
CA LEU A 265 -44.17 -0.01 -27.81
C LEU A 265 -44.84 0.31 -26.46
N LEU A 266 -44.07 0.62 -25.42
CA LEU A 266 -44.60 1.02 -24.10
C LEU A 266 -44.59 2.54 -23.84
N LYS A 267 -44.05 3.36 -24.76
CA LYS A 267 -44.03 4.83 -24.66
C LYS A 267 -45.20 5.55 -25.34
N LYS A 268 -46.17 4.82 -25.92
CA LYS A 268 -47.35 5.40 -26.62
C LYS A 268 -48.71 5.16 -25.96
N ARG A 269 -48.76 4.68 -24.70
CA ARG A 269 -50.02 4.45 -23.96
C ARG A 269 -50.16 5.21 -22.63
N LEU A 270 -49.31 6.20 -22.38
CA LEU A 270 -49.43 7.13 -21.25
C LEU A 270 -49.41 8.58 -21.78
N CYS A 271 -50.38 8.90 -22.62
CA CYS A 271 -50.75 10.26 -23.04
C CYS A 271 -52.19 10.19 -23.59
N HIS A 272 -53.14 9.90 -22.70
CA HIS A 272 -54.55 10.31 -22.78
C HIS A 272 -55.28 9.76 -21.55
N CYS A 273 -55.28 10.57 -20.51
CA CYS A 273 -56.31 10.77 -19.46
C CYS A 273 -55.71 11.75 -18.45
#